data_AF-A0A9P5PZB5-F1
#
_entry.id   AF-A0A9P5PZB5-F1
#
_cell.length_a   1.000
_cell.length_b   1.000
_cell.length_c   1.000
_cell.angle_alpha   90.00
_cell.angle_beta   90.00
_cell.angle_gamma   90.00
#
_symmetry.space_group_name_H-M   'P 1'
#
loop_
_entity.id
_entity.type
_entity.pdbx_description
1 polymer ?
#
loop_
_entity_poly.entity_id
_entity_poly.type
_entity_poly.pdbx_seq_one_letter_code
_entity_poly.pdbx_strand_id
1 'polypeptide(L)'
;ASVQLVRSGLFPCSPIFPTLAVDICLPDFVRRLFLRIAPNYTAWCSAATDFLSSQGYHLPGDDPLRRRFANALQWFISLNDMTSTHID
;
A
#
# COMPACT_ATOMS: atom_id res chain seq x y z
N ALA A 1 -6.26 0.87 -16.61
CA ALA A 1 -5.01 0.34 -16.02
C ALA A 1 -5.20 -0.16 -14.58
N SER A 2 -5.73 0.64 -13.65
CA SER A 2 -5.92 0.24 -12.23
C SER A 2 -6.73 -1.06 -12.03
N VAL A 3 -7.84 -1.24 -12.77
CA VAL A 3 -8.64 -2.47 -12.71
C VAL A 3 -7.87 -3.71 -13.17
N GLN A 4 -6.97 -3.57 -14.14
CA GLN A 4 -6.15 -4.69 -14.63
C GLN A 4 -5.10 -5.11 -13.60
N LEU A 5 -4.51 -4.15 -12.86
CA LEU A 5 -3.59 -4.42 -11.75
C LEU A 5 -4.29 -5.18 -10.62
N VAL A 6 -5.50 -4.76 -10.24
CA VAL A 6 -6.26 -5.44 -9.18
C VAL A 6 -6.60 -6.88 -9.59
N ARG A 7 -6.96 -7.10 -10.85
CA ARG A 7 -7.19 -8.45 -11.40
C ARG A 7 -5.94 -9.33 -11.39
N SER A 8 -4.74 -8.73 -11.44
CA SER A 8 -3.47 -9.45 -11.33
C SER A 8 -2.96 -9.56 -9.88
N GLY A 9 -3.79 -9.24 -8.87
CA GLY A 9 -3.41 -9.30 -7.45
C GLY A 9 -2.59 -8.11 -6.95
N LEU A 10 -2.45 -7.05 -7.75
CA LEU A 10 -1.71 -5.85 -7.41
C LEU A 10 -2.65 -4.68 -7.10
N PHE A 11 -2.46 -4.05 -5.95
CA PHE A 11 -3.22 -2.88 -5.53
C PHE A 11 -2.49 -1.57 -5.88
N PRO A 12 -3.07 -0.70 -6.72
CA PRO A 12 -2.44 0.55 -7.12
C PRO A 12 -2.52 1.62 -6.02
N CYS A 13 -1.53 2.53 -5.98
CA CYS A 13 -1.53 3.68 -5.07
C CYS A 13 -2.48 4.82 -5.46
N SER A 14 -3.06 4.77 -6.66
CA SER A 14 -4.03 5.75 -7.16
C SER A 14 -4.97 5.11 -8.19
N PRO A 15 -6.27 5.43 -8.15
CA PRO A 15 -7.26 4.87 -9.07
C PRO A 15 -7.12 5.39 -10.51
N ILE A 16 -6.68 6.65 -10.67
CA ILE A 16 -6.63 7.36 -11.97
C ILE A 16 -5.22 7.33 -12.58
N PHE A 17 -4.19 7.55 -11.77
CA PHE A 17 -2.79 7.58 -12.22
C PHE A 17 -1.90 6.71 -11.32
N PRO A 18 -1.89 5.38 -11.51
CA PRO A 18 -1.11 4.47 -10.68
C PRO A 18 0.39 4.63 -10.96
N THR A 19 1.15 5.11 -9.98
CA THR A 19 2.62 5.27 -10.05
C THR A 19 3.38 4.20 -9.26
N LEU A 20 2.67 3.43 -8.45
CA LEU A 20 3.15 2.29 -7.68
C LEU A 20 1.99 1.31 -7.54
N ALA A 21 2.26 0.02 -7.66
CA ALA A 21 1.33 -1.03 -7.31
C ALA A 21 2.02 -2.00 -6.35
N VAL A 22 1.32 -2.38 -5.28
CA VAL A 22 1.81 -3.29 -4.25
C VAL A 22 0.97 -4.54 -4.25
N ASP A 23 1.52 -5.70 -3.87
CA ASP A 23 0.72 -6.93 -3.75
C ASP A 23 -0.45 -6.73 -2.77
N ILE A 24 -1.65 -7.21 -3.10
CA ILE A 24 -2.86 -7.00 -2.30
C ILE A 24 -2.76 -7.61 -0.88
N CYS A 25 -1.90 -8.61 -0.68
CA CYS A 25 -1.64 -9.21 0.61
C CYS A 25 -0.84 -8.28 1.54
N LEU A 26 -0.06 -7.35 0.98
CA LEU A 26 0.78 -6.44 1.75
C LEU A 26 -0.05 -5.37 2.52
N PRO A 27 -1.02 -4.66 1.90
CA PRO A 27 -1.96 -3.81 2.63
C PRO A 27 -2.78 -4.57 3.66
N ASP A 28 -3.21 -5.81 3.38
CA ASP A 28 -3.98 -6.61 4.33
C ASP A 28 -3.14 -7.00 5.55
N PHE A 29 -1.88 -7.40 5.33
CA PHE A 29 -0.91 -7.65 6.39
C PHE A 29 -0.66 -6.42 7.25
N VAL A 30 -0.43 -5.26 6.63
CA VAL A 30 -0.19 -4.00 7.36
C VAL A 30 -1.44 -3.52 8.11
N ARG A 31 -2.64 -3.68 7.54
CA ARG A 31 -3.91 -3.43 8.24
C ARG A 31 -4.02 -4.29 9.51
N ARG A 32 -3.69 -5.59 9.42
CA ARG A 32 -3.70 -6.49 10.58
C ARG A 32 -2.57 -6.19 11.57
N LEU A 33 -1.41 -5.73 11.09
CA LEU A 33 -0.30 -5.28 11.92
C LEU A 33 -0.69 -4.07 12.75
N PHE A 34 -1.40 -3.09 12.17
CA PHE A 34 -1.88 -1.90 12.88
C PHE A 34 -2.95 -2.18 13.93
N LEU A 35 -3.67 -3.32 13.85
CA LEU A 35 -4.54 -3.76 14.93
C LEU A 35 -3.76 -4.31 16.14
N ARG A 36 -2.46 -4.61 15.98
CA ARG A 36 -1.63 -5.28 17.00
C ARG A 36 -0.44 -4.45 17.47
N ILE A 37 -0.01 -3.45 16.69
CA ILE A 37 1.11 -2.55 16.97
C ILE A 37 0.68 -1.12 16.63
N ALA A 38 1.07 -0.15 17.47
CA ALA A 38 0.81 1.26 17.23
C ALA A 38 1.30 1.67 15.82
N PRO A 39 0.52 2.42 15.03
CA PRO A 39 0.73 2.59 13.59
C PRO A 39 1.97 3.46 13.31
N ASN A 40 3.15 2.85 13.31
CA ASN A 40 4.38 3.47 12.83
C ASN A 40 4.60 3.12 11.36
N TYR A 41 3.70 3.59 10.50
CA TYR A 41 3.83 3.44 9.05
C TYR A 41 5.14 4.07 8.53
N THR A 42 5.70 5.06 9.23
CA THR A 42 6.98 5.70 8.92
C THR A 42 8.15 4.72 9.05
N ALA A 43 8.25 3.99 10.17
CA ALA A 43 9.32 3.00 10.38
C ALA A 43 9.19 1.83 9.40
N TRP A 44 7.96 1.39 9.13
CA TRP A 44 7.74 0.35 8.13
C TRP A 44 8.16 0.80 6.73
N CYS A 45 7.79 2.03 6.32
CA CYS A 45 8.19 2.56 5.01
C CYS A 45 9.70 2.79 4.92
N SER A 46 10.36 3.21 6.00
CA SER A 46 11.82 3.34 6.06
C SER A 46 12.47 1.97 5.87
N ALA A 47 12.07 0.97 6.66
CA ALA A 47 12.61 -0.39 6.56
C ALA A 47 12.38 -1.01 5.18
N ALA A 48 11.22 -0.79 4.57
CA ALA A 48 10.91 -1.26 3.22
C ALA A 48 11.73 -0.53 2.14
N THR A 49 11.98 0.77 2.32
CA THR A 49 12.85 1.55 1.41
C THR A 49 14.30 1.10 1.52
N ASP A 50 14.79 0.86 2.73
CA ASP A 50 16.13 0.32 2.99
C ASP A 50 16.29 -1.09 2.43
N PHE A 51 15.30 -1.96 2.62
CA PHE A 51 15.28 -3.29 2.04
C PHE A 51 15.34 -3.25 0.51
N LEU A 52 14.49 -2.46 -0.15
CA LEU A 52 14.50 -2.31 -1.61
C LEU A 52 15.82 -1.73 -2.12
N SER A 53 16.39 -0.77 -1.38
CA SER A 53 17.72 -0.22 -1.68
C SER A 53 18.81 -1.28 -1.60
N SER A 54 18.76 -2.19 -0.60
CA SER A 54 19.69 -3.32 -0.47
C SER A 54 19.59 -4.32 -1.64
N GLN A 55 18.44 -4.38 -2.30
CA GLN A 55 18.19 -5.20 -3.49
C GLN A 55 18.54 -4.47 -4.80
N GLY A 56 19.07 -3.23 -4.73
CA GLY A 56 19.44 -2.41 -5.88
C GLY A 56 18.29 -1.59 -6.47
N TYR A 57 17.10 -1.60 -5.86
CA TYR A 57 15.96 -0.81 -6.30
C TYR A 57 15.96 0.56 -5.61
N HIS A 58 16.46 1.59 -6.31
CA HIS A 58 16.44 2.97 -5.83
C HIS A 58 15.16 3.68 -6.27
N LEU A 59 14.30 4.02 -5.30
CA LEU A 59 13.11 4.83 -5.55
C LEU A 59 13.50 6.31 -5.60
N PRO A 60 13.22 7.04 -6.70
CA PRO A 60 13.57 8.46 -6.80
C PRO A 60 12.61 9.35 -5.99
N GLY A 61 13.18 10.30 -5.24
CA GLY A 61 12.45 11.34 -4.48
C GLY A 61 12.67 11.26 -2.97
N ASP A 62 12.14 12.26 -2.25
CA ASP A 62 12.10 12.28 -0.78
C ASP A 62 10.86 11.48 -0.31
N ASP A 63 11.06 10.45 0.51
CA ASP A 63 10.01 9.54 1.01
C ASP A 63 9.06 8.91 -0.05
N PRO A 64 9.59 8.33 -1.14
CA PRO A 64 8.77 7.87 -2.27
C PRO A 64 7.80 6.75 -1.89
N LEU A 65 8.19 5.90 -0.94
CA LEU A 65 7.36 4.78 -0.49
C LEU A 65 6.29 5.24 0.50
N ARG A 66 6.64 6.11 1.46
CA ARG A 66 5.75 6.56 2.53
C ARG A 66 4.46 7.15 1.98
N ARG A 67 4.57 8.11 1.06
CA ARG A 67 3.40 8.83 0.53
C ARG A 67 2.53 7.95 -0.37
N ARG A 68 3.18 7.12 -1.21
CA ARG A 68 2.47 6.23 -2.16
C ARG A 68 1.80 5.07 -1.42
N PHE A 69 2.49 4.48 -0.45
CA PHE A 69 1.97 3.40 0.36
C PHE A 69 0.83 3.88 1.27
N ALA A 70 0.96 5.06 1.90
CA ALA A 70 -0.11 5.65 2.69
C ALA A 70 -1.39 5.85 1.85
N ASN A 71 -1.24 6.40 0.64
CA ASN A 71 -2.37 6.55 -0.28
C ASN A 71 -2.99 5.20 -0.68
N ALA A 72 -2.16 4.20 -1.01
CA ALA A 72 -2.64 2.85 -1.33
C ALA A 72 -3.42 2.24 -0.16
N LEU A 73 -2.88 2.33 1.05
CA LEU A 73 -3.50 1.80 2.26
C LEU A 73 -4.83 2.50 2.57
N GLN A 74 -4.89 3.83 2.42
CA GLN A 74 -6.12 4.59 2.60
C GLN A 74 -7.22 4.10 1.64
N TRP A 75 -6.92 3.97 0.35
CA TRP A 75 -7.87 3.45 -0.64
C TRP A 75 -8.30 2.01 -0.33
N PHE A 76 -7.36 1.17 0.11
CA PHE A 76 -7.66 -0.21 0.50
C PHE A 76 -8.62 -0.26 1.69
N ILE A 77 -8.38 0.57 2.72
CA ILE A 77 -9.27 0.65 3.89
C ILE A 77 -10.65 1.15 3.48
N SER A 78 -10.74 2.23 2.71
CA SER A 78 -12.02 2.79 2.26
C SER A 78 -12.82 1.81 1.41
N LEU A 79 -12.18 1.07 0.50
CA LEU A 79 -12.87 0.04 -0.29
C LEU A 79 -13.37 -1.12 0.57
N ASN A 80 -12.56 -1.55 1.54
CA ASN A 80 -12.93 -2.64 2.43
C ASN A 80 -14.09 -2.24 3.37
N ASP A 81 -14.11 -0.97 3.79
CA ASP A 81 -15.23 -0.38 4.54
C ASP A 81 -16.51 -0.34 3.70
N MET A 82 -16.46 0.22 2.48
CA MET A 82 -17.59 0.23 1.53
C MET A 82 -18.10 -1.18 1.20
N THR A 83 -17.20 -2.14 1.06
CA THR A 83 -17.55 -3.54 0.78
C THR A 83 -18.26 -4.15 2.00
N SER A 84 -17.79 -3.87 3.22
CA SER A 84 -18.44 -4.34 4.44
C SER A 84 -19.85 -3.75 4.58
N THR A 85 -20.03 -2.46 4.28
CA THR A 85 -21.35 -1.79 4.35
C THR A 85 -22.34 -2.21 3.27
N HIS A 86 -21.88 -2.84 2.17
CA HIS A 86 -22.74 -3.30 1.07
C HIS A 86 -23.13 -4.78 1.22
N ILE A 87 -22.49 -5.48 2.16
CA ILE A 87 -22.76 -6.89 2.49
C ILE A 87 -23.75 -7.00 3.68
N ASP A 88 -23.99 -5.90 4.40
CA ASP A 88 -25.11 -5.71 5.34
C ASP A 88 -26.40 -5.24 4.64
#